data_AF-A0A7C3KI55-F1
#
_entry.id   AF-A0A7C3KI55-F1
#
_cell.length_a   1.000
_cell.length_b   1.000
_cell.length_c   1.000
_cell.angle_alpha   90.00
_cell.angle_beta   90.00
_cell.angle_gamma   90.00
#
_symmetry.space_group_name_H-M   'P 1'
#
loop_
_entity.id
_entity.type
_entity.pdbx_description
1 polymer ?
#
loop_
_entity_poly.entity_id
_entity_poly.type
_entity_poly.pdbx_seq_one_letter_code
_entity_poly.pdbx_strand_id
1 'polypeptide(L)'
;MLRDQQSIQDIWSAAQEILSFTAGMDYEALVSDRRTQAAVLYEILIIGEAANRLSPEFRSQHSTVPWKDIIGMQNIVVHQCDQVDTEVI
;
A
#
# COMPACT_ATOMS: atom_id res chain seq x y z
N MET A 1 -15.25 6.73 13.87
CA MET A 1 -16.32 5.89 13.25
C MET A 1 -16.43 6.11 11.75
N LEU A 2 -17.02 7.21 11.23
CA LEU A 2 -17.12 7.42 9.76
C LEU A 2 -15.75 7.47 9.05
N ARG A 3 -14.75 8.08 9.70
CA ARG A 3 -13.37 8.15 9.19
C ARG A 3 -12.65 6.81 9.18
N ASP A 4 -12.90 5.95 10.17
CA ASP A 4 -12.30 4.61 10.22
C ASP A 4 -12.90 3.73 9.12
N GLN A 5 -14.22 3.80 8.93
CA GLN A 5 -14.90 3.07 7.86
C GLN A 5 -14.37 3.46 6.47
N GLN A 6 -14.18 4.75 6.21
CA GLN A 6 -13.57 5.21 4.96
C GLN A 6 -12.14 4.67 4.82
N SER A 7 -11.34 4.72 5.88
CA SER A 7 -9.95 4.24 5.83
C SER A 7 -9.87 2.74 5.55
N ILE A 8 -10.80 1.94 6.09
CA ILE A 8 -10.90 0.51 5.78
C ILE A 8 -11.33 0.30 4.31
N GLN A 9 -12.25 1.12 3.80
CA GLN A 9 -12.65 1.06 2.40
C GLN A 9 -11.49 1.41 1.47
N ASP A 10 -10.65 2.39 1.82
CA ASP A 10 -9.45 2.76 1.08
C ASP A 10 -8.45 1.59 1.05
N ILE A 11 -8.18 0.98 2.22
CA ILE A 11 -7.28 -0.20 2.33
C ILE A 11 -7.81 -1.35 1.47
N TRP A 12 -9.11 -1.63 1.55
CA TRP A 12 -9.73 -2.73 0.79
C TRP A 12 -9.65 -2.48 -0.72
N SER A 13 -10.00 -1.26 -1.16
CA SER A 13 -9.95 -0.90 -2.58
C SER A 13 -8.52 -0.99 -3.13
N ALA A 14 -7.53 -0.44 -2.42
CA ALA A 14 -6.13 -0.51 -2.82
C ALA A 14 -5.62 -1.95 -2.91
N ALA A 15 -6.01 -2.81 -1.96
CA ALA A 15 -5.67 -4.23 -2.01
C ALA A 15 -6.30 -4.94 -3.22
N GLN A 16 -7.53 -4.58 -3.61
CA GLN A 16 -8.17 -5.10 -4.82
C GLN A 16 -7.44 -4.65 -6.09
N GLU A 17 -7.01 -3.40 -6.17
CA GLU A 17 -6.23 -2.89 -7.30
C GLU A 17 -4.89 -3.63 -7.44
N ILE A 18 -4.15 -3.87 -6.34
CA ILE A 18 -2.93 -4.68 -6.36
C ILE A 18 -3.18 -6.08 -6.94
N LEU A 19 -4.27 -6.74 -6.50
CA LEU A 19 -4.64 -8.06 -7.00
C LEU A 19 -5.04 -8.02 -8.48
N SER A 20 -5.69 -6.96 -8.92
CA SER A 20 -6.07 -6.73 -10.32
C SER A 20 -4.84 -6.55 -11.21
N PHE A 21 -3.90 -5.70 -10.80
CA PHE A 21 -2.68 -5.43 -11.57
C PHE A 21 -1.78 -6.65 -11.71
N THR A 22 -1.76 -7.52 -10.69
CA THR A 22 -0.91 -8.71 -10.64
C THR A 22 -1.62 -9.98 -11.12
N ALA A 23 -2.87 -9.89 -11.55
CA ALA A 23 -3.66 -11.05 -11.97
C ALA A 23 -3.02 -11.77 -13.16
N GLY A 24 -2.67 -13.04 -12.96
CA GLY A 24 -2.05 -13.87 -13.99
C GLY A 24 -0.57 -13.59 -14.24
N MET A 25 0.06 -12.71 -13.44
CA MET A 25 1.50 -12.50 -13.46
C MET A 25 2.18 -13.47 -12.52
N ASP A 26 3.27 -14.06 -12.96
CA ASP A 26 4.25 -14.67 -12.06
C ASP A 26 5.25 -13.62 -11.57
N TYR A 27 6.21 -14.07 -10.76
CA TYR A 27 7.23 -13.20 -10.19
C TYR A 27 8.13 -12.56 -11.26
N GLU A 28 8.53 -13.31 -12.28
CA GLU A 28 9.42 -12.81 -13.34
C GLU A 28 8.71 -11.75 -14.18
N ALA A 29 7.45 -11.98 -14.54
CA ALA A 29 6.60 -11.01 -15.22
C ALA A 29 6.50 -9.71 -14.40
N LEU A 30 6.24 -9.81 -13.09
CA LEU A 30 6.12 -8.64 -12.22
C LEU A 30 7.42 -7.85 -12.13
N VAL A 31 8.56 -8.52 -11.91
CA VAL A 31 9.88 -7.87 -11.78
C VAL A 31 10.35 -7.25 -13.09
N SER A 32 9.91 -7.77 -14.24
CA SER A 32 10.24 -7.20 -15.55
C SER A 32 9.34 -6.01 -15.96
N ASP A 33 8.18 -5.83 -15.32
CA ASP A 33 7.24 -4.75 -15.62
C ASP A 33 7.30 -3.62 -14.60
N ARG A 34 8.09 -2.58 -14.92
CA ARG A 34 8.26 -1.39 -14.07
C ARG A 34 6.95 -0.60 -13.87
N ARG A 35 6.03 -0.63 -14.85
CA ARG A 35 4.75 0.08 -14.74
C ARG A 35 3.87 -0.59 -13.68
N THR A 36 3.79 -1.91 -13.72
CA THR A 36 3.00 -2.66 -12.75
C THR A 36 3.61 -2.59 -11.35
N GLN A 37 4.95 -2.63 -11.24
CA GLN A 37 5.62 -2.35 -9.97
C GLN A 37 5.26 -0.98 -9.41
N ALA A 38 5.33 0.08 -10.21
CA ALA A 38 4.98 1.43 -9.77
C ALA A 38 3.51 1.52 -9.30
N ALA A 39 2.59 0.87 -10.01
CA ALA A 39 1.18 0.82 -9.62
C ALA A 39 0.98 0.09 -8.27
N VAL A 40 1.60 -1.08 -8.09
CA VAL A 40 1.54 -1.83 -6.82
C VAL A 40 2.14 -1.03 -5.66
N LEU A 41 3.29 -0.39 -5.87
CA LEU A 41 3.94 0.44 -4.85
C LEU A 41 3.06 1.63 -4.46
N TYR A 42 2.40 2.28 -5.42
CA TYR A 42 1.46 3.36 -5.14
C TYR A 42 0.28 2.91 -4.26
N GLU A 43 -0.32 1.76 -4.56
CA GLU A 43 -1.41 1.22 -3.74
C GLU A 43 -0.94 0.83 -2.33
N ILE A 44 0.29 0.34 -2.17
CA ILE A 44 0.88 0.09 -0.84
C ILE A 44 1.01 1.39 -0.04
N LEU A 45 1.37 2.51 -0.68
CA LEU A 45 1.40 3.83 -0.02
C LEU A 45 0.01 4.24 0.47
N ILE A 46 -1.03 4.02 -0.35
CA ILE A 46 -2.42 4.28 0.03
C ILE A 46 -2.82 3.45 1.24
N ILE A 47 -2.49 2.15 1.26
CA ILE A 47 -2.77 1.26 2.38
C ILE A 47 -2.11 1.76 3.67
N GLY A 48 -0.82 2.11 3.62
CA GLY A 48 -0.08 2.59 4.79
C GLY A 48 -0.66 3.89 5.37
N GLU A 49 -0.94 4.86 4.50
CA GLU A 49 -1.51 6.15 4.87
C GLU A 49 -2.95 5.97 5.43
N ALA A 50 -3.78 5.14 4.80
CA ALA A 50 -5.13 4.83 5.31
C ALA A 50 -5.07 4.11 6.67
N ALA A 51 -4.15 3.16 6.85
CA ALA A 51 -3.93 2.51 8.15
C ALA A 51 -3.48 3.50 9.23
N ASN A 52 -2.70 4.52 8.87
CA ASN A 52 -2.26 5.57 9.79
C ASN A 52 -3.41 6.49 10.23
N ARG A 53 -4.41 6.69 9.36
CA ARG A 53 -5.62 7.46 9.67
C ARG A 53 -6.58 6.76 10.64
N LEU A 54 -6.46 5.45 10.84
CA LEU A 54 -7.29 4.70 11.79
C LEU A 54 -7.09 5.20 13.22
N SER A 55 -8.20 5.35 13.93
CA SER A 55 -8.20 5.74 15.34
C SER A 55 -7.40 4.75 16.20
N PRO A 56 -6.77 5.22 17.29
CA PRO A 56 -6.12 4.33 18.25
C PRO A 56 -7.09 3.28 18.83
N GLU A 57 -8.34 3.65 19.05
CA GLU A 57 -9.39 2.76 19.55
C GLU A 57 -9.66 1.61 18.58
N PHE A 58 -9.80 1.90 17.28
CA PHE A 58 -10.00 0.87 16.26
C PHE A 58 -8.80 -0.08 16.19
N ARG A 59 -7.59 0.46 16.15
CA ARG A 59 -6.36 -0.36 16.10
C ARG A 59 -6.20 -1.25 17.34
N SER A 60 -6.59 -0.75 18.51
CA SER A 60 -6.60 -1.51 19.76
C SER A 60 -7.62 -2.65 19.76
N GLN A 61 -8.83 -2.40 19.26
CA GLN A 61 -9.88 -3.42 19.11
C GLN A 61 -9.50 -4.52 18.10
N HIS A 62 -8.67 -4.18 17.12
CA HIS A 62 -8.17 -5.09 16.08
C HIS A 62 -6.66 -5.35 16.22
N SER A 63 -6.19 -5.64 17.44
CA SER A 63 -4.76 -5.75 17.78
C SER A 63 -4.03 -6.95 17.15
N THR A 64 -4.76 -7.91 16.58
CA THR A 64 -4.17 -9.03 15.80
C THR A 64 -3.65 -8.59 14.43
N VAL A 65 -4.11 -7.45 13.92
CA VAL A 65 -3.62 -6.89 12.67
C VAL A 65 -2.34 -6.10 12.96
N PRO A 66 -1.24 -6.32 12.20
CA PRO A 66 0.05 -5.65 12.45
C PRO A 66 0.05 -4.21 11.93
N TRP A 67 -0.79 -3.34 12.51
CA TRP A 67 -0.97 -1.96 12.04
C TRP A 67 0.32 -1.17 11.94
N LYS A 68 1.26 -1.38 12.88
CA LYS A 68 2.56 -0.69 12.87
C LYS A 68 3.38 -1.05 11.63
N ASP A 69 3.36 -2.32 11.22
CA ASP A 69 4.12 -2.78 10.07
C ASP A 69 3.47 -2.30 8.78
N ILE A 70 2.13 -2.36 8.69
CA ILE A 70 1.36 -1.84 7.56
C ILE A 70 1.63 -0.34 7.35
N ILE A 71 1.62 0.46 8.43
CA ILE A 71 1.96 1.89 8.38
C ILE A 71 3.45 2.06 7.98
N GLY A 72 4.33 1.21 8.51
CA GLY A 72 5.76 1.25 8.22
C GLY A 72 6.13 0.91 6.78
N MET A 73 5.30 0.14 6.06
CA MET A 73 5.53 -0.22 4.65
C MET A 73 5.64 1.01 3.75
N GLN A 74 4.96 2.12 4.07
CA GLN A 74 5.07 3.34 3.25
C GLN A 74 6.52 3.84 3.19
N ASN A 75 7.25 3.76 4.31
CA ASN A 75 8.62 4.27 4.40
C ASN A 75 9.58 3.37 3.61
N ILE A 76 9.34 2.06 3.61
CA ILE A 76 10.12 1.10 2.83
C ILE A 76 9.91 1.37 1.33
N VAL A 77 8.67 1.60 0.90
CA VAL A 77 8.35 1.90 -0.50
C VAL A 77 8.96 3.23 -0.95
N VAL A 78 8.84 4.29 -0.15
CA VAL A 78 9.46 5.60 -0.47
C VAL A 78 10.98 5.45 -0.65
N HIS A 79 11.66 4.75 0.27
CA HIS A 79 13.11 4.55 0.18
C HIS A 79 13.55 3.65 -0.99
N GLN A 80 12.69 2.73 -1.46
CA GLN A 80 12.98 1.92 -2.64
C GLN A 80 12.63 2.66 -3.96
N CYS A 81 11.69 3.60 -3.91
CA CYS A 81 11.39 4.52 -4.99
C CYS A 81 12.42 5.66 -5.14
N ASP A 82 13.27 5.92 -4.14
CA ASP A 82 14.40 6.87 -4.25
C ASP A 82 15.49 6.43 -5.27
N GLN A 83 15.33 5.27 -5.94
CA GLN A 83 16.08 4.88 -7.14
C GLN A 83 15.40 5.32 -8.46
N VAL A 84 14.64 6.40 -8.44
CA VAL A 84 14.13 7.05 -9.65
C VAL A 84 15.10 8.18 -10.02
N ASP A 85 15.90 7.97 -11.06
CA ASP A 85 16.67 9.03 -11.72
C ASP A 85 15.73 10.17 -12.11
N THR A 86 15.80 11.28 -11.38
CA THR A 86 15.06 12.52 -11.66
C THR A 86 15.67 13.32 -12.82
N GLU A 87 16.24 12.66 -13.83
CA GLU A 87 16.85 13.37 -14.96
C GLU A 87 15.85 13.78 -16.05
N VAL A 88 14.57 13.40 -15.94
CA VAL A 88 13.53 13.86 -16.87
C VAL A 88 12.21 14.11 -16.15
N ILE A 89 12.00 15.36 -15.74
CA ILE A 89 10.68 16.01 -15.79
C ILE A 89 10.80 17.17 -16.78
#